data_AF-A0ABC8V087-F1
#
_entry.id   AF-A0ABC8V087-F1
#
_cell.length_a   1.000
_cell.length_b   1.000
_cell.length_c   1.000
_cell.angle_alpha   90.00
_cell.angle_beta   90.00
_cell.angle_gamma   90.00
#
_symmetry.space_group_name_H-M   'P 1'
#
loop_
_entity.id
_entity.type
_entity.pdbx_description
1 polymer ?
#
loop_
_entity_poly.entity_id
_entity_poly.type
_entity_poly.pdbx_seq_one_letter_code
_entity_poly.pdbx_strand_id
1 'polypeptide(L)'
;MYRFAANLASKARLARNNTQQVGSRLAWSRNYAAKDIKFGVEARALMLKGVEELADAVKITMGPKGRNVVLEQSFGAPKVTKDGVTVAKSIEFKDRFKNIGASLVKQVANATNDVAGDGRLPYILITLPS
;
A
#
# COMPACT_ATOMS: atom_id res chain seq x y z
N MET A 1 18.93 -54.12 51.80
CA MET A 1 19.60 -54.12 50.47
C MET A 1 18.70 -53.59 49.35
N TYR A 2 17.97 -52.46 49.51
CA TYR A 2 17.25 -51.78 48.39
C TYR A 2 17.03 -50.28 48.66
N ARG A 3 18.04 -49.57 49.19
CA ARG A 3 17.98 -48.11 49.42
C ARG A 3 19.04 -47.30 48.66
N PHE A 4 19.77 -47.93 47.74
CA PHE A 4 20.75 -47.25 46.87
C PHE A 4 20.29 -47.05 45.42
N ALA A 5 19.20 -47.71 44.99
CA ALA A 5 18.71 -47.61 43.60
C ALA A 5 17.77 -46.42 43.34
N ALA A 6 17.19 -45.80 44.38
CA ALA A 6 16.20 -44.73 44.21
C ALA A 6 16.82 -43.34 43.93
N ASN A 7 18.07 -43.10 44.34
CA ASN A 7 18.73 -41.80 44.16
C ASN A 7 19.43 -41.63 42.80
N LEU A 8 19.63 -42.71 42.04
CA LEU A 8 20.20 -42.63 40.69
C LEU A 8 19.14 -42.34 39.63
N ALA A 9 17.90 -42.80 39.83
CA ALA A 9 16.80 -42.62 38.89
C ALA A 9 16.20 -41.19 38.90
N SER A 10 16.34 -40.45 40.01
CA SER A 10 15.84 -39.07 40.13
C SER A 10 16.76 -38.05 39.44
N LYS A 11 18.08 -38.29 39.38
CA LYS A 11 19.04 -37.45 38.63
C LYS A 11 18.88 -37.53 37.11
N ALA A 12 18.40 -38.65 36.57
CA ALA A 12 18.15 -38.81 35.13
C ALA A 12 16.85 -38.14 34.64
N ARG A 13 15.87 -37.92 35.52
CA ARG A 13 14.59 -37.28 35.16
C ARG A 13 14.63 -35.74 35.20
N LEU A 14 15.50 -35.15 36.02
CA LEU A 14 15.67 -33.68 36.08
C LEU A 14 16.52 -33.11 34.93
N ALA A 15 17.27 -33.94 34.20
CA ALA A 15 18.14 -33.51 33.11
C ALA A 15 17.45 -33.42 31.73
N ARG A 16 16.16 -33.77 31.62
CA ARG A 16 15.45 -33.82 30.31
C ARG A 16 14.59 -32.59 30.00
N ASN A 17 14.39 -31.66 30.93
CA ASN A 17 13.56 -30.48 30.69
C ASN A 17 14.33 -29.21 30.28
N ASN A 18 15.67 -29.27 30.16
CA ASN A 18 16.49 -28.09 29.89
C ASN A 18 16.95 -27.93 28.42
N THR A 19 16.44 -28.75 27.49
CA THR A 19 16.91 -28.77 26.08
C THR A 19 15.83 -28.53 25.02
N GLN A 20 14.62 -28.09 25.39
CA GLN A 20 13.57 -27.73 24.41
C GLN A 20 12.87 -26.40 24.71
N GLN A 21 13.64 -25.38 25.06
CA GLN A 21 13.18 -23.97 25.11
C GLN A 21 14.12 -23.03 24.32
N VAL A 22 14.89 -23.58 23.37
CA VAL A 22 15.82 -22.82 22.50
C VAL A 22 15.36 -22.84 21.03
N GLY A 23 14.13 -23.29 20.77
CA GLY A 23 13.47 -23.20 19.48
C GLY A 23 12.66 -21.92 19.39
N SER A 24 13.26 -20.90 18.78
CA SER A 24 12.56 -19.76 18.20
C SER A 24 11.66 -18.95 19.15
N ARG A 25 12.33 -18.13 19.97
CA ARG A 25 12.05 -16.69 19.96
C ARG A 25 12.26 -16.16 18.54
N LEU A 26 11.50 -16.68 17.56
CA LEU A 26 11.47 -16.13 16.22
C LEU A 26 11.00 -14.72 16.48
N ALA A 27 11.95 -13.82 16.29
CA ALA A 27 11.78 -12.42 16.53
C ALA A 27 10.42 -12.06 15.96
N TRP A 28 9.53 -11.62 16.83
CA TRP A 28 8.51 -10.68 16.43
C TRP A 28 9.30 -9.42 16.07
N SER A 29 10.02 -9.50 14.95
CA SER A 29 10.46 -8.37 14.17
C SER A 29 9.15 -7.76 13.72
N ARG A 30 8.56 -7.00 14.64
CA ARG A 30 7.63 -5.95 14.30
C ARG A 30 8.41 -5.20 13.23
N ASN A 31 7.96 -5.34 11.98
CA ASN A 31 8.52 -4.66 10.82
C ASN A 31 8.33 -3.15 11.01
N TYR A 32 9.03 -2.57 11.98
CA TYR A 32 9.19 -1.14 12.08
C TYR A 32 10.33 -0.81 11.14
N ALA A 33 10.01 -0.85 9.83
CA ALA A 33 10.78 -0.10 8.87
C ALA A 33 10.81 1.35 9.38
N ALA A 34 12.01 1.95 9.42
CA ALA A 34 12.16 3.35 9.80
C ALA A 34 11.21 4.19 8.93
N LYS A 35 10.38 5.01 9.59
CA LYS A 35 9.43 5.89 8.91
C LYS A 35 10.12 7.22 8.67
N ASP A 36 10.16 7.63 7.41
CA ASP A 36 10.52 9.00 7.05
C ASP A 36 9.32 9.90 7.35
N ILE A 37 9.56 11.01 8.06
CA ILE A 37 8.51 11.92 8.51
C ILE A 37 8.88 13.33 8.06
N LYS A 38 8.03 13.91 7.22
CA LYS A 38 8.15 15.29 6.74
C LYS A 38 6.98 16.11 7.26
N PHE A 39 7.24 17.37 7.62
CA PHE A 39 6.25 18.26 8.19
C PHE A 39 6.09 19.54 7.38
N GLY A 40 5.00 20.27 7.64
CA GLY A 40 4.82 21.63 7.16
C GLY A 40 4.46 21.74 5.68
N VAL A 41 5.05 22.74 5.01
CA VAL A 41 4.73 23.10 3.62
C VAL A 41 5.36 22.13 2.63
N GLU A 42 6.56 21.62 2.92
CA GLU A 42 7.28 20.71 2.03
C GLU A 42 6.53 19.38 1.82
N ALA A 43 5.99 18.80 2.89
CA ALA A 43 5.19 17.57 2.80
C ALA A 43 3.93 17.79 1.96
N ARG A 44 3.25 18.94 2.14
CA ARG A 44 2.08 19.32 1.36
C ARG A 44 2.41 19.54 -0.10
N ALA A 45 3.52 20.21 -0.41
CA ALA A 45 3.97 20.43 -1.78
C ALA A 45 4.29 19.11 -2.49
N LEU A 46 4.92 18.14 -1.81
CA LEU A 46 5.18 16.81 -2.37
C LEU A 46 3.88 16.04 -2.64
N MET A 47 2.92 16.06 -1.71
CA MET A 47 1.62 15.43 -1.92
C MET A 47 0.86 16.08 -3.08
N LEU A 48 0.85 17.41 -3.14
CA LEU A 48 0.16 18.19 -4.15
C LEU A 48 0.68 17.88 -5.56
N LYS A 49 2.01 17.79 -5.74
CA LYS A 49 2.61 17.33 -7.01
C LYS A 49 2.08 15.97 -7.46
N GLY A 50 1.92 15.02 -6.53
CA GLY A 50 1.38 13.70 -6.85
C GLY A 50 -0.10 13.74 -7.26
N VAL A 51 -0.87 14.68 -6.71
CA VAL A 51 -2.26 14.90 -7.10
C VAL A 51 -2.36 15.57 -8.46
N GLU A 52 -1.55 16.60 -8.73
CA GLU A 52 -1.50 17.29 -10.02
C GLU A 52 -1.15 16.34 -11.17
N GLU A 53 -0.09 15.54 -11.01
CA GLU A 53 0.34 14.58 -12.04
C GLU A 53 -0.77 13.55 -12.34
N LEU A 54 -1.52 13.09 -11.32
CA LEU A 54 -2.67 12.20 -11.52
C LEU A 54 -3.83 12.94 -12.20
N ALA A 55 -4.12 14.17 -11.79
CA ALA A 55 -5.21 14.96 -12.34
C ALA A 55 -4.99 15.28 -13.82
N ASP A 56 -3.77 15.62 -14.23
CA ASP A 56 -3.43 15.88 -15.62
C ASP A 56 -3.62 14.64 -16.50
N ALA A 57 -3.23 13.46 -16.00
CA ALA A 57 -3.43 12.20 -16.71
C ALA A 57 -4.92 11.82 -16.88
N VAL A 58 -5.76 12.17 -15.91
CA VAL A 58 -7.21 11.89 -15.98
C VAL A 58 -7.93 12.94 -16.84
N LYS A 59 -7.52 14.21 -16.75
CA LYS A 59 -8.15 15.35 -17.44
C LYS A 59 -8.22 15.16 -18.95
N ILE A 60 -7.18 14.59 -19.55
CA ILE A 60 -7.13 14.34 -21.01
C ILE A 60 -8.20 13.36 -21.50
N THR A 61 -8.73 12.51 -20.62
CA THR A 61 -9.81 11.56 -20.95
C THR A 61 -11.20 12.15 -20.83
N MET A 62 -11.32 13.35 -20.25
CA MET A 62 -12.62 13.97 -19.98
C MET A 62 -13.24 14.63 -21.22
N GLY A 63 -14.57 14.55 -21.31
CA GLY A 63 -15.38 15.21 -22.34
C GLY A 63 -15.54 14.43 -23.64
N PRO A 64 -16.45 14.85 -24.53
CA PRO A 64 -16.75 14.15 -25.78
C PRO A 64 -15.58 14.14 -26.78
N LYS A 65 -14.60 15.02 -26.58
CA LYS A 65 -13.34 15.09 -27.35
C LYS A 65 -12.13 14.58 -26.54
N GLY A 66 -12.38 13.79 -25.49
CA GLY A 66 -11.33 13.16 -24.69
C GLY A 66 -10.40 12.29 -25.54
N ARG A 67 -9.11 12.36 -25.24
CA ARG A 67 -8.06 11.58 -25.92
C ARG A 67 -7.91 10.21 -25.26
N ASN A 68 -7.37 9.26 -26.02
CA ASN A 68 -7.06 7.94 -25.51
C ASN A 68 -5.79 7.98 -24.67
N VAL A 69 -5.80 7.25 -23.56
CA VAL A 69 -4.61 6.98 -22.74
C VAL A 69 -4.18 5.55 -22.99
N VAL A 70 -2.88 5.35 -23.17
CA VAL A 70 -2.27 4.03 -23.33
C VAL A 70 -1.65 3.64 -22.00
N LEU A 71 -2.08 2.50 -21.47
CA LEU A 71 -1.61 1.95 -20.21
C LEU A 71 -0.73 0.73 -20.49
N GLU A 72 0.46 0.71 -19.89
CA GLU A 72 1.32 -0.46 -19.87
C GLU A 72 0.71 -1.53 -18.97
N GLN A 73 0.71 -2.78 -19.45
CA GLN A 73 0.29 -3.94 -18.67
C GLN A 73 1.50 -4.86 -18.50
N SER A 74 1.64 -5.50 -17.34
CA SER A 74 2.78 -6.39 -17.05
C SER A 74 2.86 -7.60 -17.98
N PHE A 75 1.75 -7.98 -18.62
CA PHE A 75 1.67 -9.09 -19.56
C PHE A 75 0.72 -8.74 -20.69
N GLY A 76 1.12 -9.02 -21.94
CA GLY A 76 0.28 -8.86 -23.13
C GLY A 76 0.42 -7.50 -23.82
N ALA A 77 -0.63 -7.10 -24.53
CA ALA A 77 -0.69 -5.86 -25.29
C ALA A 77 -1.04 -4.65 -24.39
N PRO A 78 -0.57 -3.44 -24.71
CA PRO A 78 -0.92 -2.24 -23.95
C PRO A 78 -2.42 -1.96 -24.03
N LYS A 79 -3.04 -1.56 -22.92
CA LYS A 79 -4.46 -1.27 -22.84
C LYS A 79 -4.73 0.18 -23.21
N VAL A 80 -5.53 0.40 -24.24
CA VAL A 80 -5.99 1.73 -24.64
C VAL A 80 -7.36 1.99 -24.01
N THR A 81 -7.50 3.07 -23.22
CA THR A 81 -8.76 3.40 -22.55
C THR A 81 -9.06 4.91 -22.60
N LYS A 82 -10.36 5.24 -22.52
CA LYS A 82 -10.88 6.58 -22.29
C LYS A 82 -11.45 6.73 -20.87
N ASP A 83 -11.33 5.70 -20.04
CA ASP A 83 -11.93 5.67 -18.72
C ASP A 83 -10.94 6.24 -17.70
N GLY A 84 -11.18 7.48 -17.28
CA GLY A 84 -10.34 8.16 -16.29
C GLY A 84 -10.19 7.39 -14.98
N VAL A 85 -11.20 6.62 -14.56
CA VAL A 85 -11.14 5.77 -13.36
C VAL A 85 -10.09 4.67 -13.51
N THR A 86 -10.06 4.02 -14.67
CA THR A 86 -9.09 2.97 -14.97
C THR A 86 -7.68 3.55 -15.04
N VAL A 87 -7.52 4.72 -15.66
CA VAL A 87 -6.25 5.44 -15.71
C VAL A 87 -5.74 5.80 -14.31
N ALA A 88 -6.59 6.36 -13.46
CA ALA A 88 -6.21 6.70 -12.08
C ALA A 88 -5.76 5.47 -11.28
N LYS A 89 -6.39 4.31 -11.47
CA LYS A 89 -6.01 3.07 -10.79
C LYS A 89 -4.60 2.61 -11.19
N SER A 90 -4.23 2.76 -12.46
CA SER A 90 -2.95 2.29 -13.01
C SER A 90 -1.73 3.17 -12.70
N ILE A 91 -1.91 4.42 -12.24
CA ILE A 91 -0.79 5.34 -11.99
C ILE A 91 -0.21 5.14 -10.59
N GLU A 92 1.05 4.73 -10.46
CA GLU A 92 1.73 4.67 -9.16
C GLU A 92 3.04 5.44 -9.19
N PHE A 93 3.33 6.16 -8.10
CA PHE A 93 4.53 6.97 -7.98
C PHE A 93 5.59 6.27 -7.13
N LYS A 94 6.85 6.35 -7.55
CA LYS A 94 8.00 5.83 -6.79
C LYS A 94 8.21 6.55 -5.46
N ASP A 95 7.92 7.86 -5.42
CA ASP A 95 7.99 8.65 -4.21
C ASP A 95 6.76 8.38 -3.32
N ARG A 96 7.02 7.98 -2.07
CA ARG A 96 5.99 7.65 -1.08
C ARG A 96 5.08 8.85 -0.79
N PHE A 97 5.63 10.06 -0.68
CA PHE A 97 4.82 11.24 -0.32
C PHE A 97 3.87 11.65 -1.45
N LYS A 98 4.36 11.63 -2.70
CA LYS A 98 3.51 11.79 -3.89
C LYS A 98 2.45 10.70 -3.98
N ASN A 99 2.84 9.45 -3.77
CA ASN A 99 1.92 8.31 -3.87
C ASN A 99 0.83 8.36 -2.80
N ILE A 100 1.12 8.86 -1.60
CA ILE A 100 0.11 9.09 -0.56
C ILE A 100 -0.94 10.09 -1.05
N GLY A 101 -0.50 11.24 -1.58
CA GLY A 101 -1.41 12.24 -2.14
C GLY A 101 -2.31 11.67 -3.25
N ALA A 102 -1.71 10.97 -4.21
CA ALA A 102 -2.43 10.32 -5.30
C ALA A 102 -3.41 9.24 -4.80
N SER A 103 -3.00 8.41 -3.84
CA SER A 103 -3.82 7.33 -3.28
C SER A 103 -5.05 7.84 -2.55
N LEU A 104 -4.95 8.98 -1.85
CA LEU A 104 -6.10 9.61 -1.20
C LEU A 104 -7.15 10.01 -2.23
N VAL A 105 -6.73 10.62 -3.33
CA VAL A 105 -7.64 11.05 -4.40
C VAL A 105 -8.27 9.84 -5.10
N LYS A 106 -7.51 8.76 -5.33
CA LYS A 106 -8.06 7.50 -5.85
C LYS A 106 -9.12 6.90 -4.93
N GLN A 107 -8.94 6.98 -3.61
CA GLN A 107 -9.93 6.46 -2.64
C GLN A 107 -11.24 7.24 -2.70
N VAL A 108 -11.17 8.57 -2.71
CA VAL A 108 -12.35 9.44 -2.85
C VAL A 108 -13.07 9.18 -4.18
N ALA A 109 -12.29 9.02 -5.26
CA ALA A 109 -12.81 8.69 -6.57
C ALA A 109 -13.54 7.35 -6.61
N ASN A 110 -12.95 6.30 -6.01
CA ASN A 110 -13.56 4.97 -5.94
C ASN A 110 -14.87 4.99 -5.14
N ALA A 111 -14.87 5.62 -3.97
CA ALA A 111 -16.09 5.75 -3.15
C ALA A 111 -17.21 6.48 -3.90
N THR A 112 -16.86 7.48 -4.71
CA THR A 112 -17.85 8.19 -5.53
C THR A 112 -18.39 7.34 -6.66
N ASN A 113 -17.54 6.55 -7.32
CA ASN A 113 -17.94 5.62 -8.37
C ASN A 113 -18.91 4.55 -7.85
N ASP A 114 -18.71 4.06 -6.63
CA ASP A 114 -19.58 3.05 -6.02
C ASP A 114 -20.99 3.61 -5.72
N VAL A 115 -21.11 4.91 -5.43
CA VAL A 115 -22.41 5.57 -5.17
C VAL A 115 -23.09 6.01 -6.47
N ALA A 116 -22.34 6.59 -7.41
CA ALA A 116 -22.89 7.19 -8.62
C ALA A 116 -23.12 6.17 -9.74
N GLY A 117 -22.38 5.06 -9.78
CA GLY A 117 -22.49 4.01 -10.82
C GLY A 117 -22.10 4.44 -12.24
N ASP A 118 -22.05 5.74 -12.52
CA ASP A 118 -21.53 6.32 -13.74
C ASP A 118 -20.00 6.43 -13.64
N GLY A 119 -19.28 5.70 -14.51
CA GLY A 119 -17.82 5.68 -14.59
C GLY A 119 -17.15 7.01 -14.99
N ARG A 120 -17.83 8.15 -14.81
CA ARG A 120 -17.29 9.50 -14.96
C ARG A 120 -16.88 10.02 -13.59
N LEU A 121 -15.70 10.63 -13.51
CA LEU A 121 -15.17 11.25 -12.31
C LEU A 121 -15.40 12.77 -12.35
N PRO A 122 -16.56 13.30 -11.90
CA PRO A 122 -16.72 14.75 -11.82
C PRO A 122 -15.90 15.39 -10.69
N TYR A 123 -15.34 14.62 -9.73
CA TYR A 123 -14.83 15.20 -8.47
C TYR A 123 -13.31 15.33 -8.34
N ILE A 124 -12.48 14.55 -9.04
CA ILE A 124 -11.01 14.66 -8.91
C ILE A 124 -10.51 16.04 -9.37
N LEU A 125 -11.18 16.64 -10.35
CA LEU A 125 -10.82 17.96 -10.85
C LEU A 125 -11.34 19.12 -9.96
N ILE A 126 -12.32 18.88 -9.09
CA ILE A 126 -12.92 19.91 -8.23
C ILE A 126 -12.07 20.17 -6.97
N THR A 127 -11.27 19.20 -6.54
CA THR A 127 -10.48 19.31 -5.30
C THR A 127 -9.15 20.06 -5.46
N LEU A 128 -8.77 20.46 -6.68
CA LEU A 128 -7.58 21.28 -6.91
C LEU A 128 -8.00 22.75 -7.06
N PRO A 129 -7.62 23.64 -6.12
CA PRO A 129 -7.80 25.07 -6.35
C PRO A 129 -6.93 25.48 -7.54
N SER A 130 -7.52 26.29 -8.42
CA SER A 130 -6.85 26.93 -9.56
C SER A 130 -5.79 27.94 -9.11
#